data_AF-E0USQ1-F1
#
_entry.id   AF-E0USQ1-F1
#
_cell.length_a   1.000
_cell.length_b   1.000
_cell.length_c   1.000
_cell.angle_alpha   90.00
_cell.angle_beta   90.00
_cell.angle_gamma   90.00
#
_symmetry.space_group_name_H-M   'P 1'
#
loop_
_entity.id
_entity.type
_entity.pdbx_description
1 polymer ?
#
loop_
_entity_poly.entity_id
_entity_poly.type
_entity_poly.pdbx_seq_one_letter_code
_entity_poly.pdbx_strand_id
1 'polypeptide(L)' 'MVAVKQEAQDMIQNLPDNCTYEDIQYHLYVVEKIKNGISRAENGETLSHQDAKQRMTKWLSN' A
#
# COMPACT_ATOMS: atom_id res chain seq x y z
N MET A 1 -11.48 15.66 -4.49
CA MET A 1 -10.45 14.65 -4.81
C MET A 1 -9.14 15.39 -4.96
N VAL A 2 -8.13 15.10 -4.12
CA VAL A 2 -6.79 15.67 -4.30
C VAL A 2 -6.12 14.93 -5.46
N ALA A 3 -5.45 15.66 -6.36
CA ALA A 3 -4.75 15.04 -7.47
C ALA A 3 -3.57 14.20 -6.93
N VAL A 4 -3.31 13.03 -7.52
CA VAL A 4 -2.18 12.15 -7.12
C VAL A 4 -0.86 12.91 -7.06
N LYS A 5 -0.66 13.85 -7.99
CA LYS A 5 0.50 14.75 -8.01
C LYS A 5 0.63 15.58 -6.74
N GLN A 6 -0.46 16.20 -6.29
CA GLN A 6 -0.44 17.07 -5.10
C GLN A 6 -0.15 16.24 -3.85
N GLU A 7 -0.75 15.07 -3.73
CA GLU A 7 -0.51 14.19 -2.57
C GLU A 7 0.92 13.64 -2.54
N ALA A 8 1.50 13.32 -3.70
CA ALA A 8 2.91 12.95 -3.79
C ALA A 8 3.83 14.11 -3.38
N GLN A 9 3.51 15.35 -3.79
CA GLN A 9 4.24 16.54 -3.38
C GLN A 9 4.16 16.78 -1.88
N ASP A 10 2.96 16.68 -1.29
CA ASP A 10 2.76 16.85 0.15
C ASP A 10 3.51 15.77 0.94
N MET A 11 3.51 14.52 0.46
CA MET A 11 4.28 13.44 1.08
C MET A 11 5.78 13.75 1.06
N ILE A 12 6.34 14.12 -0.09
CA ILE A 12 7.76 14.45 -0.24
C ILE A 12 8.13 15.65 0.66
N GLN A 13 7.26 16.66 0.74
CA GLN A 13 7.50 17.85 1.56
C GLN A 13 7.55 17.55 3.06
N ASN A 14 6.96 16.44 3.50
CA ASN A 14 6.97 15.99 4.88
C ASN A 14 8.14 15.03 5.21
N LEU A 15 8.97 14.66 4.23
CA LEU A 15 10.14 13.84 4.48
C LEU A 15 11.27 14.67 5.09
N PRO A 16 12.16 14.05 5.91
CA PRO A 16 13.37 14.71 6.39
C PRO A 16 14.28 15.18 5.23
N ASP A 17 15.01 16.28 5.43
CA ASP A 17 15.96 16.80 4.43
C ASP A 17 17.08 15.81 4.08
N ASN A 18 17.39 14.87 4.99
CA ASN A 18 18.38 13.82 4.79
C ASN A 18 17.78 12.50 4.24
N CYS A 19 16.53 12.53 3.75
CA CYS A 19 15.93 11.37 3.12
C CYS A 19 16.67 10.95 1.85
N THR A 20 16.59 9.66 1.56
CA THR A 20 17.18 9.03 0.38
C THR A 20 16.15 8.86 -0.73
N TYR A 21 16.60 8.53 -1.94
CA TYR A 21 15.68 8.17 -3.01
C TYR A 21 14.89 6.90 -2.67
N GLU A 22 15.49 5.98 -1.94
CA GLU A 22 14.87 4.75 -1.45
C GLU A 22 13.71 5.06 -0.49
N ASP A 23 13.87 6.06 0.39
CA ASP A 23 12.79 6.50 1.29
C ASP A 23 11.60 7.04 0.48
N ILE A 24 11.87 7.95 -0.46
CA ILE A 24 10.82 8.51 -1.34
C ILE A 24 10.08 7.40 -2.09
N GLN A 25 10.82 6.47 -2.68
CA GLN A 25 10.25 5.33 -3.42
C GLN A 25 9.40 4.43 -2.52
N TYR A 26 9.89 4.11 -1.32
CA TYR A 26 9.18 3.28 -0.35
C TYR A 26 7.86 3.93 0.07
N HIS A 27 7.88 5.23 0.39
CA HIS A 27 6.68 5.95 0.78
C HIS A 27 5.64 5.98 -0.35
N LEU A 28 6.05 6.25 -1.60
CA LEU A 28 5.15 6.20 -2.76
C LEU A 28 4.54 4.82 -2.94
N TYR A 29 5.36 3.76 -2.88
CA TYR A 29 4.92 2.39 -3.02
C TYR A 29 3.88 2.02 -1.96
N VAL A 30 4.14 2.32 -0.68
CA VAL A 30 3.24 1.98 0.43
C VAL A 30 1.90 2.70 0.29
N VAL A 31 1.93 4.01 -0.01
CA VAL A 31 0.70 4.81 -0.20
C VAL A 31 -0.14 4.23 -1.34
N GLU A 32 0.48 3.90 -2.47
CA GLU A 32 -0.21 3.27 -3.61
C GLU A 32 -0.81 1.92 -3.21
N LYS A 33 -0.06 1.06 -2.51
CA LYS A 33 -0.56 -0.26 -2.07
C LYS A 33 -1.75 -0.16 -1.13
N ILE A 34 -1.73 0.80 -0.20
CA ILE A 34 -2.85 1.02 0.72
C ILE A 34 -4.10 1.44 -0.06
N LYS A 35 -3.99 2.45 -0.93
CA LYS A 35 -5.12 2.94 -1.74
C LYS A 35 -5.71 1.85 -2.63
N ASN A 36 -4.85 1.09 -3.29
CA ASN A 36 -5.29 -0.03 -4.11
C ASN A 36 -5.96 -1.12 -3.25
N GLY A 37 -5.44 -1.37 -2.04
CA GLY A 37 -6.08 -2.27 -1.08
C GLY A 37 -7.47 -1.82 -0.64
N ILE A 38 -7.64 -0.53 -0.33
CA ILE A 38 -8.93 0.07 0.03
C ILE A 38 -9.92 -0.05 -1.13
N SER A 39 -9.53 0.38 -2.34
CA SER A 39 -10.38 0.30 -3.54
C SER A 39 -10.83 -1.14 -3.83
N ARG A 40 -9.91 -2.11 -3.73
CA ARG A 40 -10.24 -3.53 -3.90
C ARG A 40 -11.22 -4.02 -2.83
N ALA A 41 -11.07 -3.58 -1.58
CA ALA A 41 -12.00 -3.93 -0.52
C ALA A 41 -13.40 -3.33 -0.75
N GLU A 42 -13.48 -2.07 -1.18
CA GLU A 42 -14.73 -1.40 -1.54
C GLU A 42 -15.43 -2.08 -2.73
N ASN A 43 -14.66 -2.60 -3.69
CA ASN A 43 -15.16 -3.37 -4.84
C ASN A 43 -15.50 -4.83 -4.50
N GLY A 44 -15.38 -5.25 -3.23
CA GLY A 44 -15.70 -6.60 -2.79
C GLY A 44 -14.64 -7.65 -3.15
N GLU A 45 -13.45 -7.25 -3.61
CA GLU A 45 -12.29 -8.15 -3.84
C GLU A 45 -11.60 -8.56 -2.53
N THR A 46 -12.41 -9.01 -1.56
CA THR A 46 -11.97 -9.49 -0.26
C THR A 46 -12.13 -11.01 -0.18
N LEU A 47 -11.48 -11.62 0.82
CA LEU A 47 -11.63 -13.04 1.12
C LEU A 47 -12.10 -13.19 2.55
N SER A 48 -12.86 -14.26 2.82
CA SER A 48 -13.17 -14.64 4.19
C SER A 48 -11.88 -15.00 4.94
N HIS A 49 -11.90 -14.91 6.26
CA HIS A 49 -10.76 -15.31 7.08
C HIS A 49 -10.35 -16.77 6.83
N GLN A 50 -11.33 -17.66 6.60
CA GLN A 50 -11.07 -19.08 6.31
C GLN A 50 -10.38 -19.25 4.96
N ASP A 51 -10.87 -18.58 3.91
CA ASP A 51 -10.26 -18.64 2.56
C ASP A 51 -8.85 -18.06 2.54
N ALA A 52 -8.63 -16.97 3.29
CA ALA A 52 -7.31 -16.37 3.47
C ALA A 52 -6.33 -17.36 4.12
N LYS A 53 -6.73 -18.02 5.22
CA LYS A 53 -5.92 -19.07 5.87
C LYS A 53 -5.60 -20.22 4.92
N GLN A 54 -6.62 -20.72 4.22
CA GLN A 54 -6.45 -21.81 3.25
C GLN A 54 -5.45 -21.42 2.15
N ARG A 55 -5.51 -20.20 1.63
CA ARG A 55 -4.57 -19.70 0.62
C ARG A 55 -3.14 -19.64 1.14
N MET A 56 -2.92 -19.22 2.39
CA MET A 56 -1.59 -19.08 2.98
C MET A 56 -0.86 -20.41 3.21
N THR A 57 -1.59 -21.53 3.32
CA THR A 57 -1.00 -22.87 3.51
C THR A 57 0.09 -23.20 2.49
N LYS A 58 -0.03 -22.70 1.25
CA LYS A 58 0.96 -22.90 0.17
C LYS A 58 2.40 -22.48 0.54
N TRP A 59 2.55 -21.52 1.45
CA TRP A 59 3.85 -20.99 1.88
C TRP A 59 4.17 -21.28 3.35
N LEU A 60 3.16 -21.66 4.13
CA LEU A 60 3.28 -21.90 5.57
C LEU A 60 3.40 -23.39 5.94
N SER A 61 3.50 -24.29 4.97
CA SER A 61 3.74 -25.72 5.18
C SER A 61 5.13 -25.96 5.76
N ASN A 62 5.25 -25.88 7.08
CA ASN A 62 6.33 -26.47 7.89
C ASN A 62 5.70 -27.43 8.88
#